data_AF-A0A2N3DYI8-F1
#
_entry.id   AF-A0A2N3DYI8-F1
#
_cell.length_a   1.000
_cell.length_b   1.000
_cell.length_c   1.000
_cell.angle_alpha   90.00
_cell.angle_beta   90.00
_cell.angle_gamma   90.00
#
_symmetry.space_group_name_H-M   'P 1'
#
loop_
_entity.id
_entity.type
_entity.pdbx_description
1 polymer ?
#
loop_
_entity_poly.entity_id
_entity_poly.type
_entity_poly.pdbx_seq_one_letter_code
_entity_poly.pdbx_strand_id
1 'polypeptide(L)' 'MTLRYLSSRQLKAALGGVSDMSIWRWQTDPSNGFPKPVRIGRRRFWRADEVERWMADR' A
#
# COMPACT_ATOMS: atom_id res chain seq x y z
N MET A 1 -11.36 7.57 12.74
CA MET A 1 -10.34 7.09 11.79
C MET A 1 -10.08 8.18 10.76
N THR A 2 -8.90 8.76 10.74
CA THR A 2 -8.56 9.88 9.85
C THR A 2 -8.29 9.36 8.45
N LEU A 3 -8.95 9.91 7.43
CA LEU A 3 -8.70 9.53 6.03
C LEU A 3 -7.33 10.07 5.60
N ARG A 4 -6.34 9.18 5.59
CA ARG A 4 -4.96 9.50 5.21
C ARG A 4 -4.54 8.66 4.01
N TYR A 5 -3.93 9.32 3.02
CA TYR A 5 -3.36 8.66 1.85
C TYR A 5 -1.83 8.61 1.93
N LEU A 6 -1.26 7.46 1.61
CA LEU A 6 0.18 7.21 1.51
C LEU A 6 0.59 7.24 0.05
N SER A 7 1.55 8.09 -0.30
CA SER A 7 2.25 7.98 -1.57
C SER A 7 3.09 6.70 -1.64
N SER A 8 3.51 6.29 -2.84
CA SER A 8 4.41 5.13 -3.03
C SER A 8 5.67 5.20 -2.15
N ARG A 9 6.23 6.39 -1.93
CA ARG A 9 7.40 6.59 -1.05
C ARG A 9 7.06 6.33 0.41
N GLN A 10 5.94 6.88 0.88
CA GLN A 10 5.49 6.69 2.27
C GLN A 10 5.08 5.25 2.55
N LEU A 11 4.42 4.60 1.59
CA LEU A 11 4.07 3.18 1.67
C LEU A 11 5.33 2.32 1.86
N LYS A 12 6.35 2.52 1.02
CA LYS A 12 7.63 1.80 1.12
C LYS A 12 8.26 1.99 2.50
N ALA A 13 8.31 3.22 3.00
CA ALA A 13 8.86 3.52 4.32
C ALA A 13 8.05 2.85 5.45
N ALA A 14 6.72 2.89 5.39
CA ALA A 14 5.85 2.25 6.37
C ALA A 14 6.01 0.73 6.41
N LEU A 15 6.27 0.11 5.26
CA LEU A 15 6.48 -1.34 5.13
C LEU A 15 7.93 -1.79 5.38
N GLY A 16 8.76 -0.95 6.02
CA GLY A 16 10.15 -1.30 6.35
C GLY A 16 11.17 -1.08 5.22
N GLY A 17 10.90 -0.15 4.30
CA GLY A 17 11.83 0.22 3.23
C GLY A 17 11.81 -0.68 2.00
N VAL A 18 10.69 -1.35 1.74
CA VAL A 18 10.56 -2.32 0.63
C VAL A 18 10.71 -1.68 -0.75
N SER A 19 11.08 -2.50 -1.74
CA SER A 19 11.22 -2.06 -3.14
C SER A 19 9.87 -1.97 -3.87
N ASP A 20 9.82 -1.19 -4.95
CA ASP A 20 8.64 -1.11 -5.81
C ASP A 20 8.27 -2.47 -6.41
N MET A 21 9.25 -3.36 -6.65
CA MET A 21 9.01 -4.73 -7.09
C MET A 21 8.26 -5.56 -6.06
N SER A 22 8.51 -5.35 -4.76
CA SER A 22 7.77 -6.04 -3.69
C SER A 22 6.30 -5.62 -3.70
N ILE A 23 6.05 -4.32 -3.82
CA ILE A 23 4.70 -3.76 -3.95
C ILE A 23 3.99 -4.25 -5.23
N TRP A 24 4.72 -4.43 -6.33
CA TRP A 24 4.17 -4.99 -7.56
C TRP A 24 3.78 -6.46 -7.40
N ARG A 25 4.63 -7.29 -6.77
CA ARG A 25 4.33 -8.69 -6.48
C ARG A 25 3.06 -8.80 -5.63
N TRP A 26 2.95 -8.00 -4.57
CA TRP A 26 1.76 -8.04 -3.72
C TRP A 26 0.49 -7.60 -4.44
N GLN A 27 0.55 -6.56 -5.27
CA GLN A 27 -0.61 -6.15 -6.07
C GLN A 27 -1.05 -7.19 -7.11
N THR A 28 -0.12 -8.01 -7.60
CA THR A 28 -0.39 -9.01 -8.65
C THR A 28 -0.89 -10.32 -8.05
N ASP A 29 -0.54 -10.60 -6.80
CA ASP A 29 -0.96 -11.80 -6.09
C ASP A 29 -2.26 -11.55 -5.31
N PRO A 30 -3.41 -12.09 -5.75
CA PRO A 30 -4.70 -11.86 -5.11
C PRO A 30 -4.83 -12.56 -3.75
N SER A 31 -3.95 -13.53 -3.42
CA SER A 31 -4.06 -14.32 -2.19
C SER A 31 -3.62 -13.56 -0.94
N ASN A 32 -2.82 -12.51 -1.08
CA ASN A 32 -2.28 -11.76 0.04
C ASN A 32 -3.17 -10.61 0.53
N GLY A 33 -4.28 -10.30 -0.14
CA GLY A 33 -5.20 -9.24 0.26
C GLY A 33 -4.62 -7.82 0.27
N PHE A 34 -3.54 -7.56 -0.47
CA PHE A 34 -2.85 -6.26 -0.43
C PHE A 34 -3.75 -5.11 -0.94
N PRO A 35 -3.74 -3.93 -0.28
CA PRO A 35 -4.62 -2.82 -0.63
C PRO A 35 -4.40 -2.30 -2.06
N LYS A 36 -5.51 -2.03 -2.75
CA LYS A 36 -5.46 -1.48 -4.12
C LYS A 36 -5.11 0.01 -4.08
N PRO A 37 -4.25 0.50 -5.00
CA PRO A 37 -3.95 1.92 -5.07
C PRO A 37 -5.12 2.72 -5.65
N VAL A 38 -5.37 3.87 -5.05
CA VAL A 38 -6.14 4.96 -5.63
C VAL A 38 -5.21 5.78 -6.54
N ARG A 39 -5.60 5.96 -7.81
CA ARG A 39 -4.87 6.81 -8.75
C ARG A 39 -5.42 8.24 -8.70
N ILE A 40 -4.55 9.20 -8.41
CA ILE A 40 -4.85 10.63 -8.49
C ILE A 40 -3.86 11.23 -9.50
N GLY A 41 -4.37 11.52 -10.70
CA GLY A 41 -3.54 11.83 -11.86
C GLY A 41 -2.59 10.68 -12.20
N ARG A 42 -1.29 10.98 -12.32
CA ARG A 42 -0.24 9.98 -12.64
C ARG A 42 0.33 9.27 -11.42
N ARG A 43 -0.09 9.64 -10.20
CA ARG A 43 0.48 9.12 -8.94
C ARG A 43 -0.45 8.09 -8.31
N ARG A 44 0.16 7.09 -7.68
CA ARG A 44 -0.53 6.05 -6.90
C ARG A 44 -0.50 6.43 -5.42
N PHE A 45 -1.64 6.25 -4.78
CA PHE A 45 -1.85 6.47 -3.36
C PHE A 45 -2.52 5.26 -2.76
N TRP A 46 -2.22 4.95 -1.51
CA TRP A 46 -2.86 3.87 -0.75
C TRP A 46 -3.53 4.49 0.46
N ARG A 47 -4.68 3.95 0.86
CA ARG A 47 -5.28 4.42 2.11
C ARG A 47 -4.51 3.84 3.28
N ALA A 48 -4.14 4.69 4.24
CA ALA A 48 -3.33 4.28 5.38
C ALA A 48 -4.06 3.23 6.23
N ASP A 49 -5.38 3.37 6.41
CA ASP A 49 -6.22 2.44 7.16
C ASP A 49 -6.23 1.02 6.56
N GLU A 50 -6.30 0.90 5.23
CA GLU A 50 -6.23 -0.40 4.57
C GLU A 50 -4.85 -1.03 4.70
N VAL A 51 -3.79 -0.24 4.61
CA VAL A 51 -2.40 -0.72 4.78
C VAL A 51 -2.15 -1.18 6.21
N GLU A 52 -2.61 -0.42 7.20
CA GLU A 52 -2.53 -0.79 8.62
C GLU A 52 -3.29 -2.08 8.93
N ARG A 53 -4.50 -2.25 8.39
CA ARG A 53 -5.27 -3.49 8.53
C ARG A 53 -4.56 -4.67 7.89
N TRP A 54 -4.05 -4.50 6.68
CA TRP A 54 -3.29 -5.55 6.00
C TRP A 54 -2.02 -5.97 6.77
N MET A 55 -1.35 -5.02 7.43
CA MET A 55 -0.21 -5.33 8.30
C MET A 55 -0.61 -6.06 9.58
N ALA A 56 -1.80 -5.78 10.12
CA ALA A 56 -2.30 -6.39 11.35
C ALA A 56 -2.84 -7.82 11.14
N ASP A 57 -3.40 -8.11 9.96
CA ASP A 57 -3.92 -9.43 9.59
C ASP A 57 -2.82 -10.45 9.22
N ARG A 58 -1.55 -10.04 9.24
CA ARG A 58 -0.40 -10.81 8.75
C ARG A 58 0.51 -11.28 9.88
#